data_AF-A0A2W2DZT3-F1
#
_entry.id   AF-A0A2W2DZT3-F1
#
_cell.length_a   1.000
_cell.length_b   1.000
_cell.length_c   1.000
_cell.angle_alpha   90.00
_cell.angle_beta   90.00
_cell.angle_gamma   90.00
#
_symmetry.space_group_name_H-M   'P 1'
#
loop_
_entity.id
_entity.type
_entity.pdbx_description
1 polymer ?
#
loop_
_entity_poly.entity_id
_entity_poly.type
_entity_poly.pdbx_seq_one_letter_code
_entity_poly.pdbx_strand_id
1 'polypeptide(L)'
;MTAVEYRVSGSAGGRPTTSNEIVDAIDRAAQGDWRLRDEAGTAALVCQRVDGVLFDVERNDFWWPAWGTPPADAAGRLSVARERLAEVPRLTPLFGNRYVGPTDDSPVFSIHQTDLYVPALSLADLPTGRSEDELPLTDYPIGGVPFWSELHAWS
;
A
#
# COMPACT_ATOMS: atom_id res chain seq x y z
N MET A 1 -9.27 -42.72 27.46
CA MET A 1 -9.58 -41.29 27.23
C MET A 1 -9.19 -40.97 25.80
N THR A 2 -10.18 -40.66 24.99
CA THR A 2 -10.14 -40.56 23.53
C THR A 2 -9.54 -39.22 23.12
N ALA A 3 -8.50 -39.23 22.29
CA ALA A 3 -8.05 -38.05 21.56
C ALA A 3 -8.85 -37.97 20.25
N VAL A 4 -9.57 -36.86 20.07
CA VAL A 4 -10.34 -36.56 18.86
C VAL A 4 -9.37 -36.07 17.78
N GLU A 5 -9.21 -36.84 16.71
CA GLU A 5 -8.58 -36.37 15.48
C GLU A 5 -9.52 -35.37 14.78
N TYR A 6 -9.10 -34.12 14.64
CA TYR A 6 -9.81 -33.16 13.80
C TYR A 6 -9.38 -33.37 12.35
N ARG A 7 -10.25 -34.04 11.58
CA ARG A 7 -10.13 -34.17 10.13
C ARG A 7 -10.53 -32.84 9.50
N VAL A 8 -9.58 -32.06 9.00
CA VAL A 8 -9.87 -30.94 8.11
C VAL A 8 -10.32 -31.52 6.77
N SER A 9 -11.64 -31.59 6.59
CA SER A 9 -12.28 -31.89 5.32
C SER A 9 -11.93 -30.80 4.30
N GLY A 10 -11.57 -31.23 3.09
CA GLY A 10 -10.94 -30.42 2.07
C GLY A 10 -11.70 -29.17 1.66
N SER A 11 -10.96 -28.06 1.58
CA SER A 11 -11.28 -26.94 0.70
C SER A 11 -10.57 -27.17 -0.63
N ALA A 12 -11.35 -27.13 -1.71
CA ALA A 12 -10.84 -27.11 -3.08
C ALA A 12 -10.06 -25.79 -3.32
N GLY A 13 -8.76 -25.84 -3.08
CA GLY A 13 -7.80 -24.85 -3.56
C GLY A 13 -6.62 -25.61 -4.11
N GLY A 14 -6.53 -25.72 -5.44
CA GLY A 14 -5.36 -26.32 -6.09
C GLY A 14 -4.09 -25.60 -5.62
N ARG A 15 -2.97 -26.34 -5.53
CA ARG A 15 -1.65 -25.70 -5.34
C ARG A 15 -1.46 -24.72 -6.50
N PRO A 16 -1.14 -23.44 -6.26
CA PRO A 16 -0.84 -22.51 -7.33
C PRO A 16 0.33 -23.04 -8.15
N THR A 17 0.16 -23.13 -9.47
CA THR A 17 1.10 -23.80 -10.38
C THR A 17 1.88 -22.83 -11.25
N THR A 18 1.56 -21.53 -11.18
CA THR A 18 2.23 -20.48 -11.93
C THR A 18 3.01 -19.53 -11.01
N SER A 19 4.08 -18.89 -11.51
CA SER A 19 4.87 -17.94 -10.71
C SER A 19 4.04 -16.77 -10.18
N ASN A 20 3.07 -16.26 -10.93
CA ASN A 20 2.21 -15.16 -10.48
C ASN A 20 1.25 -15.59 -9.36
N GLU A 21 0.65 -16.78 -9.46
CA GLU A 21 -0.22 -17.27 -8.38
C GLU A 21 0.55 -17.63 -7.10
N ILE A 22 1.82 -18.02 -7.23
CA ILE A 22 2.71 -18.24 -6.09
C ILE A 22 3.07 -16.90 -5.43
N VAL A 23 3.37 -15.86 -6.21
CA VAL A 23 3.59 -14.50 -5.69
C VAL A 23 2.33 -13.95 -5.04
N ASP A 24 1.15 -14.11 -5.65
CA ASP A 24 -0.14 -13.69 -5.08
C ASP A 24 -0.54 -14.49 -3.83
N ALA A 25 -0.17 -15.77 -3.75
CA ALA A 25 -0.38 -16.59 -2.57
C ALA A 25 0.60 -16.23 -1.44
N ILE A 26 1.84 -15.86 -1.78
CA ILE A 26 2.82 -15.33 -0.84
C ILE A 26 2.36 -13.95 -0.34
N ASP A 27 1.87 -13.08 -1.21
CA ASP A 27 1.31 -11.78 -0.85
C ASP A 27 0.06 -11.91 0.04
N ARG A 28 -0.83 -12.87 -0.24
CA ARG A 28 -1.99 -13.16 0.62
C ARG A 28 -1.61 -13.75 1.98
N ALA A 29 -0.52 -14.52 2.06
CA ALA A 29 -0.03 -15.09 3.31
C ALA A 29 0.87 -14.12 4.10
N ALA A 30 1.45 -13.10 3.45
CA ALA A 30 2.38 -12.14 4.02
C ALA A 30 1.73 -10.82 4.48
N GLN A 31 0.49 -10.56 4.11
CA GLN A 31 -0.24 -9.41 4.63
C GLN A 31 -0.75 -9.73 6.03
N GLY A 32 -0.08 -9.21 7.05
CA GLY A 32 -0.56 -9.33 8.42
C GLY A 32 -2.04 -8.91 8.50
N ASP A 33 -2.87 -9.79 9.05
CA ASP A 33 -4.21 -9.38 9.42
C ASP A 33 -4.10 -8.67 10.77
N TRP A 34 -4.19 -7.34 10.76
CA TRP A 34 -4.12 -6.53 11.98
C TRP A 34 -5.22 -6.90 12.99
N ARG A 35 -6.29 -7.60 12.56
CA ARG A 35 -7.32 -8.15 13.46
C ARG A 35 -6.82 -9.28 14.34
N LEU A 36 -5.71 -9.92 13.97
CA LEU A 36 -5.05 -10.96 14.77
C LEU A 36 -4.25 -10.39 15.96
N ARG A 37 -4.23 -9.06 16.12
CA ARG A 37 -3.51 -8.35 17.20
C ARG A 37 -2.00 -8.62 17.20
N ASP A 38 -1.43 -8.86 16.02
CA ASP A 38 0.03 -8.89 15.82
C ASP A 38 0.54 -7.46 15.67
N GLU A 39 1.10 -6.91 16.74
CA GLU A 39 1.65 -5.54 16.76
C GLU A 39 2.83 -5.39 15.79
N ALA A 40 3.70 -6.40 15.70
CA ALA A 40 4.88 -6.34 14.83
C ALA A 40 4.47 -6.40 13.35
N GLY A 41 3.55 -7.31 13.01
CA GLY A 41 2.97 -7.39 11.67
C GLY A 41 2.20 -6.13 11.30
N THR A 42 1.44 -5.55 12.24
CA THR A 42 0.71 -4.29 12.01
C THR A 42 1.67 -3.13 11.77
N ALA A 43 2.75 -3.02 12.55
CA ALA A 43 3.77 -1.99 12.35
C ALA A 43 4.45 -2.13 10.98
N ALA A 44 4.79 -3.36 10.57
CA ALA A 44 5.38 -3.63 9.26
C ALA A 44 4.44 -3.21 8.11
N LEU A 45 3.14 -3.49 8.19
CA LEU A 45 2.17 -3.08 7.17
C LEU A 45 2.03 -1.58 7.03
N VAL A 46 2.11 -0.85 8.15
CA VAL A 46 2.07 0.62 8.12
C VAL A 46 3.35 1.19 7.51
N CYS A 47 4.52 0.62 7.84
CA CYS A 47 5.80 1.08 7.30
C CYS A 47 6.01 0.73 5.82
N GLN A 48 5.40 -0.35 5.33
CA GLN A 48 5.61 -0.87 3.97
C GLN A 48 5.44 0.18 2.86
N ARG A 49 4.57 1.18 3.05
CA ARG A 49 4.33 2.24 2.06
C ARG A 49 5.49 3.22 1.94
N VAL A 50 6.05 3.59 3.08
CA VAL A 50 7.28 4.40 3.13
C VAL A 50 8.44 3.57 2.60
N ASP A 51 8.54 2.29 2.98
CA ASP A 51 9.62 1.41 2.51
C ASP A 51 9.60 1.20 0.99
N GLY A 52 8.42 1.13 0.38
CA GLY A 52 8.27 1.06 -1.07
C GLY A 52 8.81 2.30 -1.79
N VAL A 53 8.48 3.51 -1.30
CA VAL A 53 9.02 4.76 -1.87
C VAL A 53 10.54 4.83 -1.67
N LEU A 54 11.04 4.45 -0.49
CA LEU A 54 12.49 4.42 -0.23
C LEU A 54 13.23 3.44 -1.14
N PHE A 55 12.60 2.30 -1.46
CA PHE A 55 13.14 1.37 -2.43
C PHE A 55 13.29 2.04 -3.81
N ASP A 56 12.30 2.81 -4.27
CA ASP A 56 12.39 3.48 -5.57
C ASP A 56 13.42 4.60 -5.59
N VAL A 57 13.62 5.30 -4.47
CA VAL A 57 14.74 6.26 -4.29
C VAL A 57 16.09 5.55 -4.43
N GLU A 58 16.22 4.35 -3.88
CA GLU A 58 17.47 3.58 -3.90
C GLU A 58 17.72 2.92 -5.26
N ARG A 59 16.67 2.38 -5.89
CA ARG A 59 16.81 1.41 -6.99
C ARG A 59 16.27 1.89 -8.33
N ASN A 60 15.35 2.85 -8.34
CA ASN A 60 14.58 3.24 -9.53
C ASN A 60 14.70 4.73 -9.84
N ASP A 61 15.72 5.41 -9.30
CA ASP A 61 16.00 6.84 -9.50
C ASP A 61 14.82 7.78 -9.19
N PHE A 62 13.86 7.33 -8.38
CA PHE A 62 12.74 8.17 -7.97
C PHE A 62 13.24 9.33 -7.11
N TRP A 63 12.73 10.52 -7.39
CA TRP A 63 12.96 11.71 -6.57
C TRP A 63 11.78 12.67 -6.64
N TRP A 64 11.13 12.91 -5.51
CA TRP A 64 9.99 13.83 -5.47
C TRP A 64 10.45 15.28 -5.63
N PRO A 65 9.92 16.05 -6.61
CA PRO A 65 10.40 17.41 -6.88
C PRO A 65 10.33 18.36 -5.67
N ALA A 66 9.34 18.20 -4.78
CA ALA A 66 9.21 19.04 -3.60
C ALA A 66 10.32 18.80 -2.54
N TRP A 67 11.12 17.74 -2.67
CA TRP A 67 12.27 17.48 -1.82
C TRP A 67 13.52 18.31 -2.22
N GLY A 68 13.46 19.04 -3.33
CA GLY A 68 14.55 19.89 -3.82
C GLY A 68 15.52 19.14 -4.73
N THR A 69 16.78 19.59 -4.79
CA THR A 69 17.81 18.93 -5.62
C THR A 69 18.29 17.63 -4.96
N PRO A 70 18.34 16.49 -5.68
CA PRO A 70 18.83 15.24 -5.12
C PRO A 70 20.31 15.31 -4.78
N PRO A 71 20.73 14.81 -3.61
CA PRO A 71 22.14 14.52 -3.34
C PRO A 71 22.77 13.62 -4.40
N ALA A 72 24.06 13.82 -4.66
CA ALA A 72 24.79 13.04 -5.67
C ALA A 72 24.96 11.57 -5.26
N ASP A 73 25.13 11.30 -3.96
CA ASP A 73 25.31 9.96 -3.43
C ASP A 73 23.98 9.33 -2.95
N ALA A 74 23.88 8.02 -3.07
CA ALA A 74 22.67 7.27 -2.75
C ALA A 74 22.31 7.33 -1.24
N ALA A 75 23.32 7.36 -0.36
CA ALA A 75 23.09 7.44 1.08
C ALA A 75 22.47 8.78 1.48
N GLY A 76 22.95 9.88 0.89
CA GLY A 76 22.37 11.21 1.02
C GLY A 76 20.94 11.28 0.51
N ARG A 77 20.65 10.70 -0.67
CA ARG A 77 19.26 10.62 -1.19
C ARG A 77 18.33 9.89 -0.23
N LEU A 78 18.75 8.74 0.27
CA LEU A 78 17.96 7.96 1.23
C LEU A 78 17.77 8.68 2.56
N SER A 79 18.78 9.40 3.06
CA SER A 79 18.65 10.18 4.29
C SER A 79 17.57 11.24 4.15
N VAL A 80 17.63 12.05 3.09
CA VAL A 80 16.65 13.10 2.83
C VAL A 80 15.26 12.50 2.60
N ALA A 81 15.16 11.42 1.82
CA ALA A 81 13.87 10.75 1.59
C ALA A 81 13.24 10.24 2.89
N ARG A 82 14.03 9.64 3.80
CA ARG A 82 13.54 9.21 5.12
C ARG A 82 13.04 10.37 5.95
N GLU A 83 13.78 11.47 5.99
CA GLU A 83 13.38 12.68 6.71
C GLU A 83 12.04 13.23 6.18
N ARG A 84 11.90 13.31 4.85
CA ARG A 84 10.67 13.81 4.21
C ARG A 84 9.49 12.87 4.36
N LEU A 85 9.72 11.56 4.25
CA LEU A 85 8.67 10.55 4.42
C LEU A 85 8.24 10.38 5.88
N ALA A 86 9.04 10.82 6.85
CA ALA A 86 8.60 10.87 8.25
C ALA A 86 7.51 11.94 8.50
N GLU A 87 7.41 12.94 7.62
CA GLU A 87 6.44 14.04 7.70
C GLU A 87 5.13 13.74 6.94
N VAL A 88 5.10 12.70 6.10
CA VAL A 88 3.91 12.40 5.30
C VAL A 88 2.78 11.79 6.14
N PRO A 89 1.50 12.04 5.79
CA PRO A 89 0.38 11.43 6.49
C PRO A 89 0.50 9.90 6.54
N ARG A 90 0.38 9.34 7.74
CA ARG A 90 0.34 7.88 7.92
C ARG A 90 -0.96 7.33 7.35
N LEU A 91 -0.86 6.22 6.64
CA LEU A 91 -2.00 5.51 6.10
C LEU A 91 -2.38 4.31 6.98
N THR A 92 -3.68 4.01 7.04
CA THR A 92 -4.21 2.82 7.69
C THR A 92 -4.33 1.68 6.68
N PRO A 93 -3.68 0.52 6.90
CA PRO A 93 -3.82 -0.64 6.03
C PRO A 93 -5.21 -1.26 6.18
N LEU A 94 -5.84 -1.60 5.04
CA LEU A 94 -7.14 -2.28 5.02
C LEU A 94 -6.98 -3.78 4.78
N PHE A 95 -6.51 -4.13 3.57
CA PHE A 95 -6.22 -5.47 3.06
C PHE A 95 -5.48 -5.32 1.74
N GLY A 96 -4.72 -6.32 1.31
CA GLY A 96 -3.98 -6.18 0.06
C GLY A 96 -2.91 -5.10 0.16
N ASN A 97 -2.70 -4.44 -0.97
CA ASN A 97 -1.98 -3.19 -1.05
C ASN A 97 -2.88 -1.97 -0.85
N ARG A 98 -4.01 -2.11 -0.13
CA ARG A 98 -5.01 -1.03 0.03
C ARG A 98 -4.94 -0.32 1.38
N TYR A 99 -5.02 1.00 1.29
CA TYR A 99 -4.72 1.94 2.37
C TYR A 99 -5.73 3.08 2.35
N VAL A 100 -6.05 3.61 3.52
CA VAL A 100 -6.87 4.82 3.66
C VAL A 100 -6.13 5.86 4.47
N GLY A 101 -6.29 7.13 4.10
CA GLY A 101 -5.77 8.27 4.84
C GLY A 101 -6.56 8.57 6.11
N PRO A 102 -6.09 9.54 6.92
CA PRO A 102 -6.67 9.85 8.22
C PRO A 102 -7.96 10.68 8.18
N THR A 103 -8.52 10.95 7.00
CA THR A 103 -9.73 11.77 6.80
C THR A 103 -10.91 10.89 6.40
N ASP A 104 -12.12 11.27 6.83
CA ASP A 104 -13.35 10.51 6.54
C ASP A 104 -13.64 10.39 5.03
N ASP A 105 -13.29 11.41 4.25
CA ASP A 105 -13.43 11.43 2.79
C ASP A 105 -12.15 11.00 2.05
N SER A 106 -11.24 10.27 2.72
CA SER A 106 -10.05 9.77 2.04
C SER A 106 -10.44 8.74 0.98
N PRO A 107 -9.87 8.81 -0.23
CA PRO A 107 -9.94 7.68 -1.15
C PRO A 107 -9.20 6.49 -0.54
N VAL A 108 -9.52 5.32 -1.07
CA VAL A 108 -8.75 4.10 -0.82
C VAL A 108 -7.67 4.03 -1.88
N PHE A 109 -6.41 4.10 -1.46
CA PHE A 109 -5.26 3.94 -2.33
C PHE A 109 -4.87 2.47 -2.42
N SER A 110 -4.56 1.99 -3.62
CA SER A 110 -3.80 0.78 -3.88
C SER A 110 -2.38 1.19 -4.25
N ILE A 111 -1.40 0.86 -3.40
CA ILE A 111 -0.04 1.42 -3.49
C ILE A 111 0.98 0.30 -3.71
N HIS A 112 1.72 0.40 -4.80
CA HIS A 112 2.87 -0.44 -5.11
C HIS A 112 4.09 0.45 -5.32
N GLN A 113 4.87 0.64 -4.25
CA GLN A 113 6.03 1.53 -4.27
C GLN A 113 5.61 2.97 -4.64
N THR A 114 6.13 3.59 -5.70
CA THR A 114 5.66 4.91 -6.19
C THR A 114 4.50 4.85 -7.17
N ASP A 115 4.01 3.66 -7.52
CA ASP A 115 2.83 3.50 -8.38
C ASP A 115 1.55 3.38 -7.55
N LEU A 116 0.56 4.22 -7.87
CA LEU A 116 -0.70 4.31 -7.14
C LEU A 116 -1.90 4.15 -8.07
N TYR A 117 -2.97 3.56 -7.54
CA TYR A 117 -4.30 3.49 -8.16
C TYR A 117 -5.36 3.71 -7.08
N VAL A 118 -6.47 4.36 -7.38
CA VAL A 118 -7.59 4.60 -6.46
C VAL A 118 -8.78 3.69 -6.81
N PRO A 119 -8.85 2.47 -6.23
CA PRO A 119 -9.97 1.55 -6.45
C PRO A 119 -11.30 2.01 -5.84
N ALA A 120 -11.29 2.98 -4.94
CA ALA A 120 -12.52 3.53 -4.37
C ALA A 120 -12.32 4.98 -3.93
N LEU A 121 -13.30 5.84 -4.23
CA LEU A 121 -13.24 7.27 -3.89
C LEU A 121 -13.51 7.55 -2.40
N SER A 122 -14.03 6.56 -1.67
CA SER A 122 -14.18 6.55 -0.21
C SER A 122 -14.25 5.10 0.29
N LEU A 123 -14.16 4.88 1.60
CA LEU A 123 -14.43 3.56 2.18
C LEU A 123 -15.85 3.06 1.87
N ALA A 124 -16.82 3.97 1.74
CA ALA A 124 -18.21 3.63 1.42
C ALA A 124 -18.39 3.21 -0.05
N ASP A 125 -17.47 3.60 -0.93
CA ASP A 125 -17.46 3.26 -2.35
C ASP A 125 -16.79 1.91 -2.64
N LEU A 126 -16.02 1.35 -1.70
CA LEU A 126 -15.38 0.03 -1.88
C LEU A 126 -16.35 -1.08 -2.30
N PRO A 127 -17.55 -1.22 -1.72
CA PRO A 127 -18.49 -2.26 -2.11
C PRO A 127 -19.22 -1.96 -3.43
N THR A 128 -19.31 -0.69 -3.83
CA THR A 128 -20.02 -0.28 -5.05
C THR A 128 -19.13 -0.33 -6.28
N GLY A 129 -17.80 -0.27 -6.09
CA GLY A 129 -16.81 -0.27 -7.16
C GLY A 129 -16.58 1.11 -7.79
N ARG A 130 -17.12 2.18 -7.19
CA ARG A 130 -16.92 3.54 -7.68
C ARG A 130 -15.47 3.99 -7.46
N SER A 131 -14.71 4.12 -8.54
CA SER A 131 -13.26 4.33 -8.56
C SER A 131 -12.86 5.64 -9.27
N GLU A 132 -11.54 5.87 -9.38
CA GLU A 132 -10.99 6.94 -10.22
C GLU A 132 -11.40 6.90 -11.68
N ASP A 133 -11.76 5.72 -12.21
CA ASP A 133 -12.13 5.54 -13.62
C ASP A 133 -13.41 6.33 -14.00
N GLU A 134 -14.19 6.73 -12.99
CA GLU A 134 -15.40 7.53 -13.14
C GLU A 134 -15.16 9.05 -13.01
N LEU A 135 -13.94 9.48 -12.66
CA LEU A 135 -13.62 10.89 -12.47
C LEU A 135 -13.01 11.54 -13.71
N PRO A 136 -13.33 12.82 -13.99
CA PRO A 136 -12.63 13.58 -15.00
C PRO A 136 -11.21 13.95 -14.51
N LEU A 137 -10.27 14.10 -15.44
CA LEU A 137 -8.89 14.50 -15.13
C LEU A 137 -8.79 15.86 -14.39
N THR A 138 -9.82 16.70 -14.46
CA THR A 138 -9.89 17.97 -13.72
C THR A 138 -10.05 17.82 -12.22
N ASP A 139 -10.44 16.63 -11.76
CA ASP A 139 -10.67 16.34 -10.34
C ASP A 139 -9.42 15.77 -9.66
N TYR A 140 -8.30 15.69 -10.40
CA TYR A 140 -7.00 15.30 -9.86
C TYR A 140 -6.30 16.50 -9.19
N PRO A 141 -5.52 16.27 -8.11
CA PRO A 141 -5.29 14.99 -7.46
C PRO A 141 -6.51 14.46 -6.71
N ILE A 142 -6.73 13.14 -6.74
CA ILE A 142 -7.89 12.53 -6.07
C ILE A 142 -7.66 12.53 -4.55
N GLY A 143 -8.63 13.10 -3.83
CA GLY A 143 -8.61 13.20 -2.38
C GLY A 143 -7.72 14.33 -1.85
N GLY A 144 -7.67 14.43 -0.51
CA GLY A 144 -6.95 15.49 0.20
C GLY A 144 -5.88 14.95 1.13
N VAL A 145 -5.20 13.86 0.77
CA VAL A 145 -4.15 13.26 1.60
C VAL A 145 -2.79 13.73 1.07
N PRO A 146 -2.11 14.70 1.73
CA PRO A 146 -0.84 15.25 1.25
C PRO A 146 0.17 14.17 0.91
N PHE A 147 1.02 14.45 -0.08
CA PHE A 147 1.98 13.52 -0.69
C PHE A 147 1.32 12.34 -1.45
N TRP A 148 0.42 11.57 -0.84
CA TRP A 148 -0.16 10.38 -1.50
C TRP A 148 -1.09 10.73 -2.66
N SER A 149 -1.98 11.71 -2.48
CA SER A 149 -2.84 12.22 -3.55
C SER A 149 -2.03 12.87 -4.68
N GLU A 150 -0.94 13.56 -4.35
CA GLU A 150 -0.06 14.21 -5.35
C GLU A 150 0.79 13.20 -6.12
N LEU A 151 1.32 12.18 -5.42
CA LEU A 151 2.10 11.10 -6.02
C LEU A 151 1.25 10.30 -7.00
N HIS A 152 0.00 10.02 -6.65
CA HIS A 152 -0.98 9.40 -7.56
C HIS A 152 -1.24 10.21 -8.82
N ALA A 153 -1.32 11.53 -8.72
CA ALA A 153 -1.49 12.39 -9.89
C ALA A 153 -0.20 12.54 -10.73
N TRP A 154 0.94 12.09 -10.19
CA TRP A 154 2.24 12.18 -10.85
C TRP A 154 2.64 10.88 -11.59
N SER A 155 2.21 9.72 -11.07
CA SER A 155 2.40 8.39 -11.68
C SER A 155 1.48 8.17 -12.88
#